data_AF-A0A662LSF3-F1
#
_entry.id   AF-A0A662LSF3-F1
#
_cell.length_a   1.000
_cell.length_b   1.000
_cell.length_c   1.000
_cell.angle_alpha   90.00
_cell.angle_beta   90.00
_cell.angle_gamma   90.00
#
_symmetry.space_group_name_H-M   'P 1'
#
loop_
_entity.id
_entity.type
_entity.pdbx_description
1 polymer ?
#
loop_
_entity_poly.entity_id
_entity_poly.type
_entity_poly.pdbx_seq_one_letter_code
_entity_poly.pdbx_strand_id
1 'polypeptide(L)'
;MSKKQLYTTIYNRLIQGQTLTKLAASIGYDKGYVSRIKEDLVQAGFLIPTNPKCRTKFYSATKKVFTGEKSNLISNLTGGVKQQFSHRLNVVKIQKATFLTDIKSGPDENLKWDKVYQYTPYVSVYEYVYPFANVGNVRFRRFKGTKNDRLLIITPPMNWELDSGDPKEFMEQTARHAAGWIQKRFKMKLENLHPCQKPHYAKTLTDPRLIHAAQNGSFNIDGLMVDASAPDEVPEIESEDWEVINALSKAPERIRSLEYRFSKMEGMMVKLIEQQEKMTGMLHDFISQPSRPDTFRDVV
;
A
#
# COMPACT_ATOMS: atom_id res chain seq x y z
N MET A 1 14.08 13.73 1.86
CA MET A 1 13.84 15.11 1.35
C MET A 1 12.96 15.85 2.36
N SER A 2 13.31 17.08 2.76
CA SER A 2 12.46 17.87 3.66
C SER A 2 11.16 18.31 2.96
N LYS A 3 10.10 18.64 3.71
CA LYS A 3 8.83 19.14 3.12
C LYS A 3 9.05 20.37 2.25
N LYS A 4 9.89 21.31 2.71
CA LYS A 4 10.30 22.50 1.96
C LYS A 4 10.98 22.13 0.65
N GLN A 5 11.95 21.20 0.70
CA GLN A 5 12.63 20.71 -0.51
C GLN A 5 11.65 20.04 -1.47
N LEU A 6 10.67 19.30 -0.95
CA LEU A 6 9.66 18.62 -1.76
C LEU A 6 8.74 19.59 -2.49
N TYR A 7 8.17 20.57 -1.78
CA TYR A 7 7.34 21.62 -2.40
C TYR A 7 8.11 22.41 -3.46
N THR A 8 9.35 22.78 -3.14
CA THR A 8 10.23 23.52 -4.06
C THR A 8 10.53 22.70 -5.31
N THR A 9 10.83 21.41 -5.13
CA THR A 9 11.11 20.49 -6.24
C THR A 9 9.89 20.31 -7.12
N ILE A 10 8.70 20.07 -6.53
CA ILE A 10 7.46 19.90 -7.29
C ILE A 10 7.12 21.17 -8.06
N TYR A 11 7.19 22.33 -7.41
CA TYR A 11 6.95 23.63 -8.04
C TYR A 11 7.87 23.85 -9.26
N ASN A 12 9.19 23.72 -9.06
CA ASN A 12 10.19 23.95 -10.11
C ASN A 12 10.02 22.99 -11.30
N ARG A 13 9.71 21.72 -11.04
CA ARG A 13 9.55 20.72 -12.10
C ARG A 13 8.25 20.91 -12.89
N LEU A 14 7.17 21.34 -12.24
CA LEU A 14 5.90 21.63 -12.91
C LEU A 14 6.02 22.83 -13.86
N ILE A 15 6.71 23.90 -13.46
CA ILE A 15 6.92 25.08 -14.33
C ILE A 15 7.89 24.78 -15.48
N GLN A 16 8.76 23.78 -15.34
CA GLN A 16 9.60 23.23 -16.41
C GLN A 16 8.81 22.35 -17.40
N GLY A 17 7.50 22.22 -17.23
CA GLY A 17 6.64 21.46 -18.13
C GLY A 17 6.62 19.95 -17.88
N GLN A 18 7.12 19.46 -16.74
CA GLN A 18 6.98 18.04 -16.43
C GLN A 18 5.53 17.68 -16.11
N THR A 19 5.04 16.59 -16.70
CA THR A 19 3.74 16.00 -16.33
C THR A 19 3.80 15.43 -14.92
N LEU A 20 2.68 15.48 -14.19
CA LEU A 20 2.56 14.91 -12.83
C LEU A 20 3.07 13.47 -12.72
N THR A 21 2.79 12.62 -13.72
CA THR A 21 3.23 11.22 -13.73
C THR A 21 4.76 11.10 -13.77
N LYS A 22 5.40 11.83 -14.69
CA LYS A 22 6.89 11.85 -14.80
C LYS A 22 7.54 12.48 -13.57
N LEU A 23 6.94 13.54 -13.05
CA LEU A 23 7.40 14.21 -11.84
C LEU A 23 7.40 13.24 -10.67
N ALA A 24 6.25 12.64 -10.36
CA ALA A 24 6.08 11.67 -9.27
C ALA A 24 7.12 10.53 -9.32
N ALA A 25 7.32 9.93 -10.50
CA ALA A 25 8.33 8.91 -10.71
C ALA A 25 9.76 9.43 -10.43
N SER A 26 10.10 10.64 -10.89
CA SER A 26 11.45 11.19 -10.75
C SER A 26 11.84 11.56 -9.31
N ILE A 27 10.86 11.91 -8.47
CA ILE A 27 11.10 12.28 -7.07
C ILE A 27 10.82 11.14 -6.09
N GLY A 28 10.27 10.02 -6.57
CA GLY A 28 9.95 8.85 -5.76
C GLY A 28 8.69 8.99 -4.90
N TYR A 29 7.76 9.89 -5.27
CA TYR A 29 6.52 10.14 -4.54
C TYR A 29 5.28 9.64 -5.30
N ASP A 30 4.18 9.37 -4.60
CA ASP A 30 2.91 9.00 -5.23
C ASP A 30 2.34 10.16 -6.07
N LYS A 31 1.72 9.82 -7.21
CA LYS A 31 1.13 10.82 -8.12
C LYS A 31 -0.02 11.59 -7.46
N GLY A 32 -0.82 10.95 -6.62
CA GLY A 32 -1.87 11.59 -5.83
C GLY A 32 -1.30 12.59 -4.84
N TYR A 33 -0.18 12.27 -4.20
CA TYR A 33 0.50 13.14 -3.23
C TYR A 33 1.03 14.40 -3.92
N VAL A 34 1.72 14.18 -5.03
CA VAL A 34 2.19 15.26 -5.90
C VAL A 34 1.01 16.07 -6.43
N SER A 35 -0.14 15.44 -6.72
CA SER A 35 -1.36 16.14 -7.15
C SER A 35 -1.92 17.05 -6.06
N ARG A 36 -1.94 16.61 -4.80
CA ARG A 36 -2.40 17.43 -3.65
C ARG A 36 -1.48 18.62 -3.42
N ILE A 37 -0.16 18.40 -3.40
CA ILE A 37 0.82 19.50 -3.29
C ILE A 37 0.65 20.49 -4.46
N LYS A 38 0.45 19.98 -5.68
CA LYS A 38 0.13 20.82 -6.83
C LYS A 38 -1.17 21.60 -6.63
N GLU A 39 -2.22 21.00 -6.07
CA GLU A 39 -3.50 21.67 -5.81
C GLU A 39 -3.34 22.79 -4.79
N ASP A 40 -2.58 22.57 -3.72
CA ASP A 40 -2.25 23.61 -2.73
C ASP A 40 -1.51 24.77 -3.39
N LEU A 41 -0.54 24.48 -4.26
CA LEU A 41 0.21 25.49 -5.00
C LEU A 41 -0.68 26.29 -5.96
N VAL A 42 -1.69 25.65 -6.58
CA VAL A 42 -2.67 26.32 -7.45
C VAL A 42 -3.64 27.15 -6.63
N GLN A 43 -4.23 26.60 -5.56
CA GLN A 43 -5.18 27.29 -4.69
C GLN A 43 -4.54 28.52 -4.01
N ALA A 44 -3.28 28.42 -3.60
CA ALA A 44 -2.54 29.54 -3.04
C ALA A 44 -2.05 30.55 -4.09
N GLY A 45 -2.34 30.31 -5.36
CA GLY A 45 -2.05 31.21 -6.46
C GLY A 45 -0.59 31.27 -6.88
N PHE A 46 0.22 30.23 -6.62
CA PHE A 46 1.62 30.15 -7.07
C PHE A 46 1.75 29.50 -8.46
N LEU A 47 0.80 28.65 -8.84
CA LEU A 47 0.74 27.98 -10.14
C LEU A 47 -0.59 28.25 -10.84
N ILE A 48 -0.55 28.32 -12.17
CA ILE A 48 -1.75 28.39 -13.02
C ILE A 48 -1.65 27.36 -14.17
N PRO A 49 -2.71 26.59 -14.45
CA PRO A 49 -2.72 25.67 -15.58
C PRO A 49 -2.67 26.45 -16.91
N THR A 50 -1.73 26.12 -17.79
CA THR A 50 -1.61 26.74 -19.11
C THR A 50 -2.62 26.19 -20.11
N ASN A 51 -3.11 24.97 -19.89
CA ASN A 51 -4.08 24.28 -20.74
C ASN A 51 -5.21 23.63 -19.90
N PRO A 52 -6.10 24.44 -19.29
CA PRO A 52 -7.05 23.96 -18.28
C PRO A 52 -8.05 22.91 -18.78
N LYS A 53 -8.34 22.91 -20.08
CA LYS A 53 -9.31 22.03 -20.73
C LYS A 53 -8.74 20.67 -21.18
N CYS A 54 -7.42 20.47 -21.10
CA CYS A 54 -6.79 19.23 -21.55
C CYS A 54 -6.72 18.17 -20.43
N ARG A 55 -6.77 16.89 -20.82
CA ARG A 55 -6.60 15.75 -19.89
C ARG A 55 -5.24 15.76 -19.21
N THR A 56 -4.19 16.13 -19.94
CA THR A 56 -2.84 16.36 -19.39
C THR A 56 -2.64 17.86 -19.21
N LYS A 57 -2.52 18.32 -17.95
CA LYS A 57 -2.33 19.73 -17.61
C LYS A 57 -0.84 20.05 -17.43
N PHE A 58 -0.42 21.17 -18.01
CA PHE A 58 0.85 21.85 -17.78
C PHE A 58 0.61 23.10 -16.93
N TYR A 59 1.63 23.54 -16.23
CA TYR A 59 1.53 24.63 -15.27
C TYR A 59 2.62 25.66 -15.51
N SER A 60 2.30 26.91 -15.22
CA SER A 60 3.24 28.03 -15.25
C SER A 60 3.24 28.73 -13.90
N ALA A 61 4.35 29.40 -13.59
CA ALA A 61 4.45 30.26 -12.42
C ALA A 61 3.52 31.47 -12.59
N THR A 62 2.87 31.89 -11.50
CA THR A 62 2.16 33.18 -11.46
C THR A 62 3.12 34.31 -11.10
N LYS A 63 2.61 35.54 -11.01
CA LYS A 63 3.37 36.70 -10.50
C LYS A 63 3.72 36.59 -9.01
N LYS A 64 3.11 35.65 -8.27
CA LYS A 64 3.36 35.41 -6.85
C LYS A 64 4.51 34.43 -6.71
N VAL A 65 5.65 34.92 -6.20
CA VAL A 65 6.88 34.11 -6.07
C VAL A 65 6.74 33.08 -4.95
N PHE A 66 7.02 31.82 -5.26
CA PHE A 66 7.11 30.75 -4.26
C PHE A 66 8.53 30.69 -3.68
N THR A 67 8.72 31.14 -2.44
CA THR A 67 10.05 31.19 -1.80
C THR A 67 10.33 30.02 -0.84
N GLY A 68 9.43 29.05 -0.71
CA GLY A 68 9.60 27.84 0.14
C GLY A 68 9.76 28.09 1.65
N GLU A 69 10.08 29.30 2.10
CA GLU A 69 10.30 29.69 3.50
C GLU A 69 9.10 30.40 4.12
N LYS A 70 8.25 31.01 3.28
CA LYS A 70 7.15 31.88 3.70
C LYS A 70 5.76 31.32 3.44
N SER A 71 5.63 30.08 2.99
CA SER A 71 4.31 29.51 2.66
C SER A 71 3.72 28.74 3.84
N ASN A 72 2.63 29.26 4.41
CA ASN A 72 1.74 28.58 5.37
C ASN A 72 1.20 27.21 4.88
N LEU A 73 1.45 26.87 3.60
CA LEU A 73 1.16 25.56 3.02
C LEU A 73 2.02 24.44 3.63
N ILE A 74 3.26 24.74 4.02
CA ILE A 74 4.22 23.72 4.48
C ILE A 74 3.84 23.18 5.87
N SER A 75 3.14 23.97 6.68
CA SER A 75 2.62 23.58 8.00
C SER A 75 1.33 22.74 7.93
N ASN A 76 0.57 22.82 6.83
CA ASN A 76 -0.79 22.26 6.76
C ASN A 76 -0.86 20.82 6.24
N LEU A 77 0.22 20.27 5.66
CA LEU A 77 0.26 18.84 5.38
C LEU A 77 0.62 18.05 6.64
N THR A 78 -0.30 17.19 7.08
CA THR A 78 0.00 16.10 8.02
C THR A 78 1.18 15.29 7.48
N GLY A 79 2.29 15.37 8.22
CA GLY A 79 3.55 14.74 7.85
C GLY A 79 3.51 13.27 8.18
N GLY A 80 3.22 12.44 7.19
CA GLY A 80 3.67 11.06 7.15
C GLY A 80 4.63 10.90 5.99
N VAL A 81 5.91 10.63 6.27
CA VAL A 81 6.93 10.28 5.27
C VAL A 81 6.61 8.95 4.55
N LYS A 82 5.46 8.33 4.86
CA LYS A 82 4.95 7.07 4.30
C LYS A 82 3.43 7.07 4.03
N GLN A 83 2.82 8.22 3.75
CA GLN A 83 1.37 8.28 3.45
C GLN A 83 1.10 8.44 1.96
N GLN A 84 1.29 7.36 1.19
CA GLN A 84 0.43 6.94 0.06
C GLN A 84 1.04 5.71 -0.59
N PHE A 85 0.64 4.55 -0.08
CA PHE A 85 1.19 3.26 -0.47
C PHE A 85 0.10 2.25 -0.88
N SER A 86 -1.19 2.56 -0.68
CA SER A 86 -2.30 1.60 -0.86
C SER A 86 -2.42 1.01 -2.27
N HIS A 87 -1.90 1.67 -3.30
CA HIS A 87 -1.96 1.18 -4.69
C HIS A 87 -0.70 0.46 -5.18
N ARG A 88 0.37 0.36 -4.37
CA ARG A 88 1.57 -0.39 -4.78
C ARG A 88 1.36 -1.88 -4.51
N LEU A 89 1.78 -2.73 -5.46
CA LEU A 89 1.67 -4.18 -5.31
C LEU A 89 2.38 -4.71 -4.06
N ASN A 90 3.45 -4.02 -3.63
CA ASN A 90 4.27 -4.41 -2.48
C ASN A 90 3.79 -3.84 -1.14
N VAL A 91 2.57 -3.31 -1.05
CA VAL A 91 2.06 -2.72 0.19
C VAL A 91 0.83 -3.47 0.64
N VAL A 92 0.81 -3.77 1.93
CA VAL A 92 -0.32 -4.36 2.65
C VAL A 92 -0.79 -3.35 3.69
N LYS A 93 -2.11 -3.16 3.79
CA LYS A 93 -2.72 -2.38 4.85
C LYS A 93 -2.87 -3.29 6.07
N ILE A 94 -2.22 -2.94 7.15
CA ILE A 94 -2.43 -3.56 8.45
C ILE A 94 -3.64 -2.85 9.06
N GLN A 95 -4.77 -3.55 9.13
CA GLN A 95 -5.94 -3.06 9.87
C GLN A 95 -5.60 -2.99 11.37
N LYS A 96 -6.36 -2.15 12.09
CA LYS A 96 -6.16 -1.79 13.50
C LYS A 96 -5.56 -2.96 14.32
N ALA A 97 -4.37 -2.75 14.89
CA ALA A 97 -3.80 -3.69 15.85
C ALA A 97 -4.03 -3.20 17.28
N THR A 98 -4.40 -4.12 18.17
CA THR A 98 -4.69 -3.81 19.57
C THR A 98 -3.82 -4.61 20.52
N PHE A 99 -3.25 -3.92 21.51
CA PHE A 99 -2.38 -4.50 22.52
C PHE A 99 -2.89 -4.14 23.91
N LEU A 100 -2.94 -5.11 24.80
CA LEU A 100 -3.36 -4.94 26.19
C LEU A 100 -2.17 -5.10 27.12
N THR A 101 -2.18 -4.34 28.20
CA THR A 101 -1.20 -4.46 29.28
C THR A 101 -1.85 -4.08 30.60
N ASP A 102 -1.43 -4.73 31.67
CA ASP A 102 -1.85 -4.39 33.02
C ASP A 102 -1.10 -3.14 33.52
N ILE A 103 -1.77 -2.29 34.31
CA ILE A 103 -1.20 -1.08 34.88
C ILE A 103 -0.77 -1.37 36.31
N LYS A 104 0.55 -1.44 36.56
CA LYS A 104 1.12 -1.60 37.91
C LYS A 104 1.00 -0.34 38.76
N SER A 105 1.13 0.82 38.12
CA SER A 105 1.00 2.13 38.78
C SER A 105 0.24 3.04 37.85
N GLY A 106 -0.89 3.55 38.35
CA GLY A 106 -1.71 4.53 37.65
C GLY A 106 -0.96 5.84 37.35
N PRO A 107 -1.57 6.71 36.53
CA PRO A 107 -1.00 8.02 36.23
C PRO A 107 -0.97 8.91 37.47
N ASP A 108 -0.01 9.83 37.54
CA ASP A 108 -0.01 10.92 38.54
C ASP A 108 -1.34 11.69 38.43
N GLU A 109 -1.90 12.08 39.58
CA GLU A 109 -3.23 12.70 39.67
C GLU A 109 -3.36 13.94 38.77
N ASN A 110 -4.58 14.20 38.26
CA ASN A 110 -4.97 15.26 37.32
C ASN A 110 -4.72 15.04 35.81
N LEU A 111 -4.70 13.78 35.35
CA LEU A 111 -4.74 13.49 33.92
C LEU A 111 -6.10 13.91 33.29
N LYS A 112 -6.07 14.87 32.37
CA LYS A 112 -7.20 15.19 31.50
C LYS A 112 -7.31 14.16 30.38
N TRP A 113 -8.33 13.31 30.47
CA TRP A 113 -8.71 12.36 29.42
C TRP A 113 -9.59 13.05 28.37
N ASP A 114 -9.55 12.57 27.13
CA ASP A 114 -10.37 13.11 26.05
C ASP A 114 -11.83 12.69 26.22
N LYS A 115 -12.04 11.46 26.69
CA LYS A 115 -13.37 10.93 27.03
C LYS A 115 -13.28 10.09 28.29
N VAL A 116 -14.31 10.19 29.13
CA VAL A 116 -14.52 9.34 30.30
C VAL A 116 -15.96 8.88 30.28
N TYR A 117 -16.17 7.57 30.39
CA TYR A 117 -17.51 6.99 30.44
C TYR A 117 -17.53 5.70 31.24
N GLN A 118 -18.70 5.34 31.74
CA GLN A 118 -18.89 4.10 32.48
C GLN A 118 -19.22 2.98 31.48
N TYR A 119 -18.42 1.89 31.46
CA TYR A 119 -18.66 0.75 30.57
C TYR A 119 -19.61 -0.27 31.22
N THR A 120 -19.37 -0.57 32.48
CA THR A 120 -20.29 -1.32 33.36
C THR A 120 -20.33 -0.63 34.72
N PRO A 121 -21.28 -0.90 35.62
CA PRO A 121 -21.34 -0.26 36.94
C PRO A 121 -20.03 -0.30 37.75
N TYR A 122 -19.15 -1.27 37.45
CA TYR A 122 -17.88 -1.48 38.16
C TYR A 122 -16.63 -1.11 37.36
N VAL A 123 -16.77 -0.67 36.10
CA VAL A 123 -15.65 -0.37 35.21
C VAL A 123 -15.84 0.98 34.54
N SER A 124 -14.95 1.90 34.86
CA SER A 124 -14.84 3.20 34.18
C SER A 124 -13.80 3.11 33.07
N VAL A 125 -14.10 3.70 31.92
CA VAL A 125 -13.22 3.76 30.77
C VAL A 125 -12.76 5.18 30.55
N TYR A 126 -11.45 5.33 30.36
CA TYR A 126 -10.80 6.59 30.08
C TYR A 126 -10.07 6.49 28.75
N GLU A 127 -10.35 7.41 27.83
CA GLU A 127 -9.79 7.41 26.49
C GLU A 127 -8.92 8.65 26.28
N TYR A 128 -7.77 8.44 25.64
CA TYR A 128 -6.85 9.49 25.21
C TYR A 128 -6.34 9.15 23.81
N VAL A 129 -6.32 10.12 22.91
CA VAL A 129 -5.89 9.97 21.52
C VAL A 129 -4.68 10.87 21.28
N TYR A 130 -3.59 10.27 20.82
CA TYR A 130 -2.36 11.01 20.50
C TYR A 130 -1.93 10.81 19.05
N PRO A 131 -1.67 11.90 18.30
CA PRO A 131 -1.14 11.83 16.95
C PRO A 131 0.38 11.56 16.97
N PHE A 132 0.80 10.31 16.78
CA PHE A 132 2.20 9.97 16.60
C PHE A 132 2.68 10.31 15.18
N ALA A 133 3.85 10.93 15.07
CA ALA A 133 4.48 11.21 13.78
C ALA A 133 4.70 9.90 12.99
N ASN A 134 4.30 9.88 11.71
CA ASN A 134 4.39 8.73 10.79
C ASN A 134 3.55 7.48 11.15
N VAL A 135 2.86 7.45 12.28
CA VAL A 135 1.94 6.36 12.65
C VAL A 135 0.49 6.81 12.52
N GLY A 136 0.18 8.03 12.97
CA GLY A 136 -1.17 8.56 13.03
C GLY A 136 -1.74 8.54 14.45
N ASN A 137 -3.07 8.56 14.55
CA ASN A 137 -3.76 8.67 15.84
C ASN A 137 -3.78 7.32 16.56
N VAL A 138 -2.93 7.17 17.57
CA VAL A 138 -2.98 6.02 18.49
C VAL A 138 -3.96 6.36 19.61
N ARG A 139 -4.86 5.42 19.88
CA ARG A 139 -5.84 5.55 20.96
C ARG A 139 -5.43 4.69 22.14
N PHE A 140 -5.41 5.30 23.31
CA PHE A 140 -5.17 4.67 24.60
C PHE A 140 -6.50 4.60 25.33
N ARG A 141 -6.89 3.39 25.76
CA ARG A 141 -8.13 3.17 26.48
C ARG A 141 -7.83 2.43 27.78
N ARG A 142 -7.93 3.14 28.90
CA ARG A 142 -7.76 2.58 30.23
C ARG A 142 -9.10 2.06 30.75
N PHE A 143 -9.11 0.82 31.19
CA PHE A 143 -10.24 0.18 31.87
C PHE A 143 -9.90 0.08 33.36
N LYS A 144 -10.49 0.96 34.16
CA LYS A 144 -10.31 0.98 35.62
C LYS A 144 -11.50 0.30 36.27
N GLY A 145 -11.28 -0.94 36.72
CA GLY A 145 -12.20 -1.68 37.57
C GLY A 145 -11.82 -1.59 39.04
N THR A 146 -12.60 -2.26 39.89
CA THR A 146 -12.30 -2.37 41.33
C THR A 146 -11.07 -3.22 41.62
N LYS A 147 -10.82 -4.26 40.82
CA LYS A 147 -9.71 -5.22 40.99
C LYS A 147 -8.64 -5.13 39.91
N ASN A 148 -9.01 -4.67 38.72
CA ASN A 148 -8.13 -4.69 37.55
C ASN A 148 -8.01 -3.28 36.97
N ASP A 149 -6.82 -2.91 36.58
CA ASP A 149 -6.54 -1.67 35.86
C ASP A 149 -5.71 -2.00 34.63
N ARG A 150 -6.30 -1.82 33.45
CA ARG A 150 -5.70 -2.26 32.18
C ARG A 150 -5.65 -1.13 31.18
N LEU A 151 -4.62 -1.13 30.35
CA LEU A 151 -4.49 -0.22 29.23
C LEU A 151 -4.57 -1.00 27.91
N LEU A 152 -5.52 -0.62 27.07
CA LEU A 152 -5.60 -1.06 25.68
C LEU A 152 -5.01 0.03 24.77
N ILE A 153 -4.02 -0.35 23.98
CA ILE A 153 -3.37 0.50 22.97
C ILE A 153 -3.89 0.06 21.60
N ILE A 154 -4.57 0.97 20.91
CA ILE A 154 -5.17 0.75 19.60
C ILE A 154 -4.38 1.58 18.59
N THR A 155 -3.65 0.89 17.73
CA THR A 155 -2.93 1.52 16.61
C THR A 155 -3.91 1.83 15.47
N PRO A 156 -3.70 2.93 14.72
CA PRO A 156 -4.49 3.21 13.53
C PRO A 156 -4.18 2.18 12.41
N PRO A 157 -4.98 2.12 11.34
CA PRO A 157 -4.59 1.40 10.13
C PRO A 157 -3.24 1.92 9.62
N MET A 158 -2.34 1.02 9.28
CA MET A 158 -0.98 1.34 8.84
C MET A 158 -0.69 0.71 7.49
N ASN A 159 0.07 1.40 6.65
CA ASN A 159 0.61 0.79 5.43
C ASN A 159 1.94 0.14 5.76
N TRP A 160 2.11 -1.10 5.36
CA TRP A 160 3.32 -1.87 5.55
C TRP A 160 3.85 -2.35 4.19
N GLU A 161 5.14 -2.12 3.96
CA GLU A 161 5.82 -2.53 2.72
C GLU A 161 6.36 -3.96 2.91
N LEU A 162 6.05 -4.84 1.97
CA LEU A 162 6.38 -6.27 2.02
C LEU A 162 7.88 -6.55 2.17
N ASP A 163 8.72 -5.63 1.69
CA ASP A 163 10.18 -5.75 1.76
C ASP A 163 10.75 -5.26 3.11
N SER A 164 9.89 -4.85 4.06
CA SER A 164 10.30 -4.28 5.37
C SER A 164 10.44 -5.30 6.51
N GLY A 165 10.33 -6.61 6.25
CA GLY A 165 10.53 -7.67 7.27
C GLY A 165 9.25 -8.40 7.69
N ASP A 166 9.07 -8.67 8.98
CA ASP A 166 7.84 -9.24 9.53
C ASP A 166 6.88 -8.12 9.97
N PRO A 167 5.64 -8.04 9.46
CA PRO A 167 4.70 -7.02 9.90
C PRO A 167 4.38 -7.12 11.40
N LYS A 168 4.43 -8.31 12.01
CA LYS A 168 4.19 -8.50 13.44
C LYS A 168 5.19 -7.74 14.29
N GLU A 169 6.47 -7.86 13.97
CA GLU A 169 7.53 -7.11 14.66
C GLU A 169 7.32 -5.60 14.54
N PHE A 170 6.95 -5.12 13.35
CA PHE A 170 6.66 -3.71 13.12
C PHE A 170 5.52 -3.19 14.01
N MET A 171 4.43 -3.94 14.13
CA MET A 171 3.30 -3.58 15.00
C MET A 171 3.67 -3.61 16.47
N GLU A 172 4.39 -4.64 16.91
CA GLU A 172 4.87 -4.74 18.29
C GLU A 172 5.79 -3.57 18.66
N GLN A 173 6.73 -3.22 17.79
CA GLN A 173 7.61 -2.08 18.01
C GLN A 173 6.82 -0.77 18.09
N THR A 174 5.81 -0.60 17.23
CA THR A 174 4.92 0.57 17.26
C THR A 174 4.15 0.64 18.58
N ALA A 175 3.60 -0.48 19.05
CA ALA A 175 2.89 -0.55 20.33
C ALA A 175 3.82 -0.31 21.52
N ARG A 176 5.04 -0.86 21.51
CA ARG A 176 6.07 -0.62 22.54
C ARG A 176 6.49 0.84 22.59
N HIS A 177 6.64 1.49 21.44
CA HIS A 177 6.92 2.93 21.38
C HIS A 177 5.78 3.73 22.01
N ALA A 178 4.53 3.44 21.63
CA ALA A 178 3.35 4.10 22.19
C ALA A 178 3.22 3.88 23.71
N ALA A 179 3.49 2.66 24.18
CA ALA A 179 3.50 2.30 25.59
C ALA A 179 4.62 3.04 26.36
N GLY A 180 5.82 3.14 25.78
CA GLY A 180 6.92 3.91 26.37
C GLY A 180 6.61 5.40 26.45
N TRP A 181 5.94 5.94 25.44
CA TRP A 181 5.49 7.34 25.42
C TRP A 181 4.48 7.61 26.53
N ILE A 182 3.42 6.80 26.65
CA ILE A 182 2.38 7.03 27.66
C ILE A 182 2.90 6.83 29.09
N GLN A 183 3.79 5.86 29.31
CA GLN A 183 4.48 5.67 30.59
C GLN A 183 5.26 6.91 31.00
N LYS A 184 6.07 7.48 30.10
CA LYS A 184 6.82 8.71 30.38
C LYS A 184 5.91 9.91 30.57
N ARG A 185 4.90 10.06 29.70
CA ARG A 185 4.02 11.23 29.67
C ARG A 185 3.15 11.35 30.91
N PHE A 186 2.65 10.23 31.43
CA PHE A 186 1.73 10.19 32.57
C PHE A 186 2.32 9.48 33.80
N LYS A 187 3.62 9.17 33.78
CA LYS A 187 4.35 8.50 34.88
C LYS A 187 3.70 7.17 35.31
N MET A 188 3.11 6.46 34.36
CA MET A 188 2.51 5.14 34.59
C MET A 188 3.59 4.06 34.59
N LYS A 189 3.32 2.94 35.27
CA LYS A 189 4.09 1.71 35.13
C LYS A 189 3.21 0.64 34.49
N LEU A 190 3.62 0.13 33.34
CA LEU A 190 2.91 -0.92 32.60
C LEU A 190 3.62 -2.25 32.77
N GLU A 191 2.88 -3.35 32.63
CA GLU A 191 3.44 -4.69 32.50
C GLU A 191 3.86 -4.99 31.06
N ASN A 192 4.02 -6.28 30.74
CA ASN A 192 4.25 -6.72 29.38
C ASN A 192 3.04 -6.41 28.49
N LEU A 193 3.32 -6.14 27.22
CA LEU A 193 2.30 -5.96 26.20
C LEU A 193 1.90 -7.31 25.62
N HIS A 194 0.61 -7.54 25.52
CA HIS A 194 0.05 -8.74 24.90
C HIS A 194 -0.83 -8.34 23.70
N PRO A 195 -0.62 -8.94 22.51
CA PRO A 195 -1.54 -8.74 21.40
C PRO A 195 -2.90 -9.35 21.73
N CYS A 196 -3.98 -8.59 21.54
CA CYS A 196 -5.34 -9.05 21.85
C CYS A 196 -6.18 -9.40 20.63
N GLN A 197 -5.80 -8.86 19.48
CA GLN A 197 -6.46 -9.13 18.22
C GLN A 197 -5.38 -9.43 17.19
N LYS A 198 -5.58 -10.51 16.43
CA LYS A 198 -4.79 -10.72 15.22
C LYS A 198 -5.18 -9.62 14.23
N PRO A 199 -4.22 -8.82 13.76
CA PRO A 199 -4.52 -7.77 12.82
C PRO A 199 -4.97 -8.40 11.51
N HIS A 200 -5.98 -7.81 10.90
CA HIS A 200 -6.38 -8.18 9.55
C HIS A 200 -5.45 -7.46 8.59
N TYR A 201 -4.89 -8.20 7.66
CA TYR A 201 -4.08 -7.68 6.57
C TYR A 201 -5.00 -7.50 5.38
N ALA A 202 -5.06 -6.29 4.86
CA ALA A 202 -5.97 -5.91 3.82
C ALA A 202 -5.22 -5.44 2.58
N LYS A 203 -5.85 -5.68 1.43
CA LYS A 203 -5.43 -5.13 0.16
C LYS A 203 -6.62 -4.68 -0.66
N THR A 204 -6.48 -3.51 -1.28
CA THR A 204 -7.52 -2.99 -2.17
C THR A 204 -7.70 -3.91 -3.38
N LEU A 205 -8.95 -4.24 -3.67
CA LEU A 205 -9.32 -5.00 -4.86
C LEU A 205 -9.02 -4.19 -6.13
N THR A 206 -8.64 -4.90 -7.19
CA THR A 206 -8.42 -4.30 -8.52
C THR A 206 -9.33 -4.86 -9.60
N ASP A 207 -9.96 -6.02 -9.35
CA ASP A 207 -10.89 -6.65 -10.28
C ASP A 207 -12.27 -5.97 -10.19
N PRO A 208 -12.83 -5.45 -11.31
CA PRO A 208 -14.12 -4.76 -11.30
C PRO A 208 -15.31 -5.62 -10.82
N ARG A 209 -15.31 -6.92 -11.08
CA ARG A 209 -16.41 -7.82 -10.67
C ARG A 209 -16.36 -8.05 -9.16
N LEU A 210 -15.17 -8.27 -8.62
CA LEU A 210 -14.98 -8.41 -7.17
C LEU A 210 -15.29 -7.10 -6.43
N ILE A 211 -14.88 -5.96 -6.99
CA ILE A 211 -15.23 -4.63 -6.47
C ILE A 211 -16.76 -4.48 -6.38
N HIS A 212 -17.47 -4.77 -7.46
CA HIS A 212 -18.93 -4.68 -7.48
C HIS A 212 -19.58 -5.63 -6.46
N ALA A 213 -19.08 -6.84 -6.32
CA ALA A 213 -19.57 -7.79 -5.30
C ALA A 213 -19.36 -7.24 -3.88
N ALA A 214 -18.15 -6.76 -3.57
CA ALA A 214 -17.76 -6.25 -2.25
C ALA A 214 -18.55 -4.98 -1.84
N GLN A 215 -18.94 -4.16 -2.81
CA GLN A 215 -19.78 -2.98 -2.59
C GLN A 215 -21.23 -3.33 -2.27
N ASN A 216 -21.71 -4.50 -2.72
CA ASN A 216 -23.09 -4.94 -2.51
C ASN A 216 -23.26 -5.86 -1.29
N GLY A 217 -22.16 -6.31 -0.68
CA GLY A 217 -22.19 -7.09 0.55
C GLY A 217 -20.82 -7.62 0.95
N SER A 218 -20.72 -8.04 2.22
CA SER A 218 -19.55 -8.70 2.78
C SER A 218 -19.66 -10.21 2.60
N PHE A 219 -18.59 -10.86 2.15
CA PHE A 219 -18.54 -12.32 2.04
C PHE A 219 -17.21 -12.87 2.54
N ASN A 220 -17.24 -14.13 3.00
CA ASN A 220 -16.06 -14.84 3.48
C ASN A 220 -15.87 -16.10 2.63
N ILE A 221 -14.66 -16.29 2.10
CA ILE A 221 -14.29 -17.45 1.30
C ILE A 221 -12.98 -17.98 1.87
N ASP A 222 -13.00 -19.18 2.46
CA ASP A 222 -11.81 -19.86 3.00
C ASP A 222 -10.96 -18.98 3.94
N GLY A 223 -11.61 -18.17 4.79
CA GLY A 223 -10.93 -17.28 5.74
C GLY A 223 -10.49 -15.94 5.16
N LEU A 224 -10.78 -15.68 3.88
CA LEU A 224 -10.63 -14.38 3.24
C LEU A 224 -11.94 -13.61 3.35
N MET A 225 -11.91 -12.47 4.04
CA MET A 225 -13.04 -11.55 4.07
C MET A 225 -12.92 -10.59 2.90
N VAL A 226 -14.02 -10.36 2.18
CA VAL A 226 -14.09 -9.40 1.09
C VAL A 226 -15.27 -8.48 1.34
N ASP A 227 -14.99 -7.20 1.50
CA ASP A 227 -15.99 -6.20 1.83
C ASP A 227 -15.55 -4.79 1.42
N ALA A 228 -16.46 -3.83 1.60
CA ALA A 228 -16.19 -2.40 1.51
C ALA A 228 -16.62 -1.74 2.83
N SER A 229 -15.85 -2.01 3.89
CA SER A 229 -16.19 -1.56 5.24
C SER A 229 -15.91 -0.07 5.47
N ALA A 230 -16.74 0.54 6.34
CA ALA A 230 -16.52 1.91 6.82
C ALA A 230 -15.17 2.01 7.59
N PRO A 231 -14.48 3.17 7.55
CA PRO A 231 -14.99 4.49 7.15
C PRO A 231 -14.65 4.91 5.72
N ASP A 232 -13.77 4.21 5.03
CA ASP A 232 -13.27 4.56 3.70
C ASP A 232 -14.06 3.90 2.57
N GLU A 233 -14.85 2.85 2.87
CA GLU A 233 -15.68 2.10 1.90
C GLU A 233 -14.86 1.65 0.69
N VAL A 234 -13.57 1.43 0.91
CA VAL A 234 -12.64 0.94 -0.10
C VAL A 234 -12.82 -0.57 -0.17
N PRO A 235 -13.17 -1.13 -1.33
CA PRO A 235 -13.29 -2.57 -1.49
C PRO A 235 -11.94 -3.26 -1.25
N GLU A 236 -11.88 -4.10 -0.24
CA GLU A 236 -10.67 -4.74 0.24
C GLU A 236 -10.88 -6.26 0.34
N ILE A 237 -9.78 -7.00 0.18
CA ILE A 237 -9.68 -8.39 0.61
C ILE A 237 -8.81 -8.44 1.86
N GLU A 238 -9.29 -9.11 2.89
CA GLU A 238 -8.68 -9.18 4.21
C GLU A 238 -8.40 -10.61 4.66
N SER A 239 -7.32 -10.79 5.42
CA SER A 239 -6.95 -12.07 6.04
C SER A 239 -6.21 -11.84 7.34
N GLU A 240 -6.30 -12.77 8.29
CA GLU A 240 -5.41 -12.80 9.46
C GLU A 240 -3.99 -13.28 9.12
N ASP A 241 -3.81 -13.86 7.92
CA ASP A 241 -2.53 -14.35 7.42
C ASP A 241 -1.96 -13.41 6.35
N TRP A 242 -0.87 -12.73 6.71
CA TRP A 242 -0.20 -11.80 5.80
C TRP A 242 0.46 -12.51 4.62
N GLU A 243 0.85 -13.79 4.76
CA GLU A 243 1.47 -14.56 3.68
C GLU A 243 0.47 -14.82 2.56
N VAL A 244 -0.78 -15.10 2.92
CA VAL A 244 -1.89 -15.25 1.96
C VAL A 244 -2.12 -13.95 1.19
N ILE A 245 -2.17 -12.81 1.88
CA ILE A 245 -2.35 -11.50 1.23
C ILE A 245 -1.14 -11.16 0.33
N ASN A 246 0.08 -11.49 0.75
CA ASN A 246 1.29 -11.35 -0.05
C ASN A 246 1.26 -12.23 -1.31
N ALA A 247 0.77 -13.47 -1.20
CA ALA A 247 0.62 -14.37 -2.33
C ALA A 247 -0.40 -13.83 -3.34
N LEU A 248 -1.58 -13.40 -2.87
CA LEU A 248 -2.61 -12.77 -3.69
C LEU A 248 -2.09 -11.50 -4.38
N SER A 249 -1.26 -10.73 -3.67
CA SER A 249 -0.63 -9.52 -4.19
C SER A 249 0.26 -9.76 -5.41
N LYS A 250 0.93 -10.90 -5.46
CA LYS A 250 1.90 -11.28 -6.51
C LYS A 250 1.27 -12.15 -7.60
N ALA A 251 0.06 -12.69 -7.37
CA ALA A 251 -0.59 -13.63 -8.27
C ALA A 251 -0.78 -13.08 -9.70
N PRO A 252 -1.27 -11.84 -9.92
CA PRO A 252 -1.51 -11.34 -11.29
C PRO A 252 -0.24 -11.26 -12.14
N GLU A 253 0.89 -10.81 -11.57
CA GLU A 253 2.17 -10.76 -12.29
C GLU A 253 2.72 -12.16 -12.56
N ARG A 254 2.62 -13.07 -11.58
CA ARG A 254 3.00 -14.48 -11.75
C ARG A 254 2.18 -15.15 -12.86
N ILE A 255 0.86 -14.96 -12.87
CA ILE A 255 -0.03 -15.51 -13.90
C ILE A 255 0.34 -14.96 -15.28
N ARG A 256 0.46 -13.63 -15.43
CA ARG A 256 0.87 -13.03 -16.71
C ARG A 256 2.23 -13.52 -17.19
N SER A 257 3.20 -13.69 -16.26
CA SER A 257 4.50 -14.25 -16.61
C SER A 257 4.42 -15.71 -17.06
N LEU A 258 3.52 -16.50 -16.47
CA LEU A 258 3.28 -17.88 -16.89
C LEU A 258 2.60 -17.92 -18.26
N GLU A 259 1.54 -17.14 -18.47
CA GLU A 259 0.85 -17.00 -19.77
C GLU A 259 1.85 -16.65 -20.88
N TYR A 260 2.71 -15.66 -20.65
CA TYR A 260 3.74 -15.28 -21.61
C TYR A 260 4.73 -16.41 -21.91
N ARG A 261 5.15 -17.17 -20.89
CA ARG A 261 6.04 -18.33 -21.07
C ARG A 261 5.36 -19.45 -21.84
N PHE A 262 4.09 -19.73 -21.54
CA PHE A 262 3.28 -20.72 -22.27
C PHE A 262 3.12 -20.33 -23.74
N SER A 263 2.73 -19.10 -24.05
CA SER A 263 2.62 -18.65 -25.45
C SER A 263 3.94 -18.73 -26.21
N LYS A 264 5.08 -18.49 -25.54
CA LYS A 264 6.41 -18.72 -26.14
C LYS A 264 6.68 -20.19 -26.43
N MET A 265 6.35 -21.07 -25.49
CA MET A 265 6.52 -22.52 -25.67
C MET A 265 5.62 -23.04 -26.80
N GLU A 266 4.36 -22.60 -26.86
CA GLU A 266 3.45 -22.92 -27.96
C GLU A 266 4.02 -22.46 -29.30
N GLY A 267 4.50 -21.22 -29.40
CA GLY A 267 5.15 -20.73 -30.62
C GLY A 267 6.40 -21.50 -31.02
N MET A 268 7.17 -22.01 -30.05
CA MET A 268 8.31 -22.90 -30.33
C MET A 268 7.86 -24.29 -30.81
N MET A 269 6.82 -24.87 -30.19
CA MET A 269 6.26 -26.15 -30.61
C MET A 269 5.72 -26.09 -32.03
N VAL A 270 4.97 -25.03 -32.38
CA VAL A 270 4.48 -24.85 -33.76
C VAL A 270 5.64 -24.82 -34.75
N LYS A 271 6.72 -24.08 -34.46
CA LYS A 271 7.91 -24.06 -35.33
C LYS A 271 8.59 -25.41 -35.46
N LEU A 272 8.65 -26.20 -34.38
CA LEU A 272 9.22 -27.55 -34.41
C LEU A 272 8.37 -28.49 -35.27
N ILE A 273 7.05 -28.41 -35.14
CA ILE A 273 6.11 -29.19 -35.96
C ILE A 273 6.26 -28.80 -37.44
N GLU A 274 6.27 -27.51 -37.78
CA GLU A 274 6.48 -27.03 -39.15
C GLU A 274 7.84 -27.48 -39.73
N GLN A 275 8.90 -27.48 -38.92
CA GLN A 275 10.21 -27.99 -39.34
C GLN A 275 10.20 -29.49 -39.57
N GLN A 276 9.51 -30.26 -38.72
CA GLN A 276 9.36 -31.70 -38.87
C GLN A 276 8.54 -32.04 -40.13
N GLU A 277 7.45 -31.32 -40.40
CA GLU A 277 6.66 -31.47 -41.62
C GLU A 277 7.50 -31.17 -42.87
N LYS A 278 8.29 -30.08 -42.85
CA LYS A 278 9.22 -29.76 -43.95
C LYS A 278 10.27 -30.85 -44.18
N MET A 279 10.89 -31.37 -43.12
CA MET A 279 11.86 -32.47 -43.25
C MET A 279 11.19 -33.74 -43.78
N THR A 280 10.00 -34.08 -43.31
CA THR A 280 9.22 -35.23 -43.78
C THR A 280 8.88 -35.08 -45.27
N GLY A 281 8.46 -33.89 -45.69
CA GLY A 281 8.20 -33.57 -47.10
C GLY A 281 9.45 -33.70 -47.96
N MET A 282 10.58 -33.14 -47.53
CA MET A 282 11.86 -33.27 -48.24
C MET A 282 12.32 -34.73 -48.35
N LEU A 283 12.15 -35.54 -47.30
CA LEU A 283 12.45 -36.96 -47.32
C LEU A 283 11.54 -37.71 -48.29
N HIS A 284 10.23 -37.39 -48.29
CA HIS A 284 9.29 -37.96 -49.24
C HIS A 284 9.70 -37.63 -50.68
N ASP A 285 10.01 -36.37 -50.98
CA ASP A 285 10.46 -35.94 -52.31
C ASP A 285 11.74 -36.65 -52.73
N PHE A 286 12.70 -36.80 -51.81
CA PHE A 286 13.96 -37.52 -52.05
C PHE A 286 13.73 -39.00 -52.38
N ILE A 287 12.82 -39.67 -51.66
CA ILE A 287 12.48 -41.09 -51.89
C ILE A 287 11.64 -41.28 -53.16
N SER A 288 10.85 -40.27 -53.55
CA SER A 288 9.93 -40.34 -54.70
C SER A 288 10.59 -39.98 -56.02
N GLN A 289 11.82 -39.46 -55.99
CA GLN A 289 12.57 -39.25 -57.21
C GLN A 289 12.89 -40.61 -57.84
N PRO A 290 12.49 -40.86 -59.10
CA PRO A 290 12.84 -42.09 -59.76
C PRO A 290 14.35 -42.19 -59.81
N SER A 291 14.88 -43.31 -59.30
CA SER A 291 16.29 -43.65 -59.47
C SER A 291 16.61 -43.50 -60.96
N ARG A 292 17.60 -42.64 -61.27
CA ARG A 292 18.09 -42.53 -62.63
C ARG A 292 18.43 -43.96 -63.07
N PRO A 293 17.88 -44.46 -64.19
CA PRO A 293 18.35 -45.72 -64.73
C PRO A 293 19.85 -45.57 -64.98
N ASP A 294 20.64 -46.51 -64.47
CA ASP A 294 22.08 -46.58 -64.68
C ASP A 294 22.35 -46.58 -66.19
N THR A 295 22.59 -45.40 -66.75
CA THR A 295 23.17 -45.27 -68.08
C THR A 295 24.64 -45.59 -67.92
N PHE A 296 24.95 -46.89 -68.07
CA PHE A 296 26.25 -47.39 -68.47
C PHE A 296 26.85 -46.49 -69.57
N ARG A 297 28.14 -46.17 -69.42
CA ARG A 297 29.02 -46.04 -70.59
C ARG A 297 30.34 -46.73 -70.29
N ASP A 298 30.51 -47.87 -70.96
CA ASP A 298 31.80 -48.42 -71.33
C ASP A 298 32.72 -47.31 -71.83
N VAL A 299 33.91 -47.24 -71.26
CA VAL A 299 35.05 -46.51 -71.83
C VAL A 299 36.21 -47.49 -71.87
N VAL A 300 36.42 -47.99 -73.10
CA VAL A 300 37.61 -48.58 -73.75
C VAL A 300 38.76 -49.01 -72.84
#